data_AF-A0A2V3JNS4-F1
#
_entry.id   AF-A0A2V3JNS4-F1
#
_cell.length_a   1.000
_cell.length_b   1.000
_cell.length_c   1.000
_cell.angle_alpha   90.00
_cell.angle_beta   90.00
_cell.angle_gamma   90.00
#
_symmetry.space_group_name_H-M   'P 1'
#
loop_
_entity.id
_entity.type
_entity.pdbx_description
1 polymer ?
#
loop_
_entity_poly.entity_id
_entity_poly.type
_entity_poly.pdbx_seq_one_letter_code
_entity_poly.pdbx_strand_id
1 'polypeptide(L)'
;MHQAECISCGCRGQNKTMHHPAESTRLKTARVFVSSTFSDMHAERDYLNRLVFPELRSRCIRHGIEFIGIDLRWGITEREIEQHGALSVCLDEIKRCNFFVSLIGDRYGWIPAPEEITQEFFEAILEAGNLTAGDVSLLREWYRLDETTEPPVYRLCHDREVLDDVSERLIRLWEAAGLPHAGDSIIAQEINEGAFEPSRSDTRAFFYLRKSGLHLG
;
A
#
# COMPACT_ATOMS: atom_id res chain seq x y z
N MET A 1 59.40 -54.89 -10.72
CA MET A 1 60.04 -54.44 -11.98
C MET A 1 59.54 -55.33 -13.10
N HIS A 2 58.46 -54.93 -13.78
CA HIS A 2 58.03 -55.53 -15.04
C HIS A 2 57.61 -54.35 -15.93
N GLN A 3 58.41 -54.11 -16.97
CA GLN A 3 58.09 -53.28 -18.13
C GLN A 3 57.74 -54.22 -19.29
N ALA A 4 57.13 -53.63 -20.33
CA ALA A 4 56.56 -54.19 -21.57
C ALA A 4 55.05 -54.48 -21.45
N GLU A 5 54.15 -54.00 -22.31
CA GLU A 5 54.31 -53.39 -23.64
C GLU A 5 53.10 -52.51 -23.97
N CYS A 6 53.35 -51.49 -24.79
CA CYS A 6 52.40 -50.50 -25.28
C CYS A 6 51.91 -50.95 -26.66
N ILE A 7 50.59 -51.11 -26.85
CA ILE A 7 49.97 -51.28 -28.18
C ILE A 7 48.73 -50.38 -28.27
N SER A 8 48.99 -49.23 -28.92
CA SER A 8 48.18 -48.47 -29.88
C SER A 8 46.71 -48.07 -29.63
N CYS A 9 46.47 -46.83 -30.06
CA CYS A 9 45.29 -46.36 -30.81
C CYS A 9 44.12 -45.74 -30.02
N GLY A 10 44.21 -44.41 -29.87
CA GLY A 10 43.25 -43.47 -30.45
C GLY A 10 41.83 -43.43 -29.90
N CYS A 11 41.49 -42.34 -29.18
CA CYS A 11 40.58 -41.31 -29.71
C CYS A 11 40.18 -40.27 -28.66
N ARG A 12 40.32 -39.00 -29.07
CA ARG A 12 39.43 -37.86 -28.78
C ARG A 12 39.21 -37.46 -27.32
N GLY A 13 39.89 -36.38 -26.95
CA GLY A 13 39.56 -35.58 -25.78
C GLY A 13 38.11 -35.14 -25.81
N GLN A 14 37.38 -35.52 -24.75
CA GLN A 14 36.14 -34.89 -24.38
C GLN A 14 36.48 -33.75 -23.42
N ASN A 15 36.29 -32.51 -23.89
CA ASN A 15 36.23 -31.34 -23.03
C ASN A 15 35.13 -31.57 -21.98
N LYS A 16 35.54 -31.66 -20.71
CA LYS A 16 34.63 -31.52 -19.58
C LYS A 16 34.11 -30.08 -19.58
N THR A 17 32.95 -29.86 -20.18
CA THR A 17 32.15 -28.66 -19.91
C THR A 17 31.75 -28.70 -18.44
N MET A 18 32.33 -27.81 -17.65
CA MET A 18 31.90 -27.53 -16.30
C MET A 18 30.43 -27.08 -16.34
N HIS A 19 29.56 -27.83 -15.66
CA HIS A 19 28.19 -27.41 -15.38
C HIS A 19 28.23 -26.04 -14.70
N HIS A 20 27.65 -25.03 -15.37
CA HIS A 20 27.27 -23.79 -14.73
C HIS A 20 26.21 -24.09 -13.66
N PRO A 21 26.29 -23.47 -12.46
CA PRO A 21 25.30 -23.67 -11.42
C PRO A 21 23.93 -23.12 -11.86
N ALA A 22 22.89 -23.78 -11.39
CA ALA A 22 21.49 -23.51 -11.67
C ALA A 22 21.15 -22.01 -11.64
N GLU A 23 20.41 -21.59 -12.66
CA GLU A 23 19.67 -20.34 -12.69
C GLU A 23 18.91 -20.21 -11.36
N SER A 24 19.31 -19.24 -10.52
CA SER A 24 18.61 -18.92 -9.28
C SER A 24 17.17 -18.60 -9.65
N THR A 25 16.27 -19.56 -9.45
CA THR A 25 14.86 -19.42 -9.79
C THR A 25 14.28 -18.43 -8.80
N ARG A 26 14.27 -17.15 -9.16
CA ARG A 26 13.66 -16.11 -8.36
C ARG A 26 12.21 -16.52 -8.12
N LEU A 27 11.86 -16.76 -6.86
CA LEU A 27 10.48 -17.07 -6.47
C LEU A 27 9.57 -15.98 -7.02
N LYS A 28 8.45 -16.38 -7.62
CA LYS A 28 7.39 -15.42 -7.94
C LYS A 28 6.75 -15.00 -6.63
N THR A 29 6.55 -13.70 -6.40
CA THR A 29 5.92 -13.22 -5.16
C THR A 29 4.46 -12.88 -5.42
N ALA A 30 3.57 -13.32 -4.52
CA ALA A 30 2.17 -12.94 -4.45
C ALA A 30 1.96 -12.07 -3.19
N ARG A 31 1.80 -10.76 -3.41
CA ARG A 31 1.57 -9.78 -2.35
C ARG A 31 0.08 -9.44 -2.25
N VAL A 32 -0.49 -9.55 -1.06
CA VAL A 32 -1.91 -9.30 -0.77
C VAL A 32 -2.03 -8.21 0.27
N PHE A 33 -2.67 -7.10 -0.06
CA PHE A 33 -3.00 -6.05 0.91
C PHE A 33 -4.40 -6.27 1.49
N VAL A 34 -4.55 -6.09 2.81
CA VAL A 34 -5.85 -6.12 3.51
C VAL A 34 -6.23 -4.73 4.01
N SER A 35 -7.24 -4.15 3.35
CA SER A 35 -7.96 -2.94 3.76
C SER A 35 -9.15 -3.32 4.66
N SER A 36 -9.30 -2.62 5.78
CA SER A 36 -10.55 -2.58 6.57
C SER A 36 -10.47 -1.43 7.56
N THR A 37 -11.63 -1.03 8.09
CA THR A 37 -11.69 -0.20 9.29
C THR A 37 -11.07 -0.90 10.50
N PHE A 38 -10.58 -0.10 11.45
CA PHE A 38 -9.84 -0.60 12.60
C PHE A 38 -10.74 -1.33 13.60
N SER A 39 -11.80 -0.68 14.06
CA SER A 39 -12.52 -1.08 15.28
C SER A 39 -13.57 -2.16 15.11
N ASP A 40 -13.98 -2.48 13.87
CA ASP A 40 -15.09 -3.40 13.62
C ASP A 40 -14.70 -4.68 12.89
N MET A 41 -13.45 -4.92 12.50
CA MET A 41 -13.05 -6.10 11.69
C MET A 41 -12.00 -7.00 12.34
N HIS A 42 -11.81 -6.90 13.66
CA HIS A 42 -10.79 -7.66 14.38
C HIS A 42 -10.91 -9.17 14.17
N ALA A 43 -12.10 -9.76 14.30
CA ALA A 43 -12.28 -11.21 14.16
C ALA A 43 -11.91 -11.74 12.76
N GLU A 44 -12.26 -11.02 11.70
CA GLU A 44 -11.93 -11.38 10.33
C GLU A 44 -10.44 -11.21 10.06
N ARG A 45 -9.81 -10.13 10.56
CA ARG A 45 -8.36 -9.96 10.48
C ARG A 45 -7.61 -11.03 11.27
N ASP A 46 -8.13 -11.41 12.44
CA ASP A 46 -7.63 -12.52 13.27
C ASP A 46 -7.65 -13.82 12.50
N TYR A 47 -8.78 -14.11 11.87
CA TYR A 47 -8.92 -15.29 11.05
C TYR A 47 -7.96 -15.28 9.85
N LEU A 48 -7.80 -14.14 9.18
CA LEU A 48 -6.86 -14.00 8.07
C LEU A 48 -5.41 -14.26 8.51
N ASN A 49 -4.94 -13.57 9.54
CA ASN A 49 -3.55 -13.63 9.98
C ASN A 49 -3.19 -14.96 10.64
N ARG A 50 -4.10 -15.54 11.43
CA ARG A 50 -3.81 -16.76 12.21
C ARG A 50 -4.06 -18.05 11.44
N LEU A 51 -4.97 -18.06 10.46
CA LEU A 51 -5.39 -19.28 9.77
C LEU A 51 -5.21 -19.19 8.25
N VAL A 52 -5.74 -18.15 7.60
CA VAL A 52 -5.77 -18.08 6.13
C VAL A 52 -4.37 -17.82 5.55
N PHE A 53 -3.64 -16.83 6.03
CA PHE A 53 -2.32 -16.48 5.52
C PHE A 53 -1.27 -17.59 5.73
N PRO A 54 -1.21 -18.28 6.89
CA PRO A 54 -0.35 -19.45 7.03
C PRO A 54 -0.67 -20.55 6.02
N GLU A 55 -1.96 -20.88 5.83
CA GLU A 55 -2.37 -21.92 4.88
C GLU A 55 -2.06 -21.52 3.43
N LEU A 56 -2.35 -20.26 3.05
CA LEU A 56 -2.00 -19.75 1.71
C LEU A 56 -0.50 -19.80 1.46
N ARG A 57 0.32 -19.43 2.45
CA ARG A 57 1.78 -19.52 2.37
C ARG A 57 2.24 -20.96 2.14
N SER A 58 1.70 -21.92 2.90
CA SER A 58 1.99 -23.34 2.74
C SER A 58 1.54 -23.90 1.38
N ARG A 59 0.47 -23.37 0.79
CA ARG A 59 0.03 -23.73 -0.58
C ARG A 59 0.93 -23.12 -1.65
N CYS A 60 1.17 -21.81 -1.59
CA CYS A 60 1.98 -21.07 -2.56
C CYS A 60 3.41 -21.60 -2.66
N ILE A 61 4.05 -21.96 -1.54
CA ILE A 61 5.43 -22.45 -1.55
C ILE A 61 5.60 -23.76 -2.32
N ARG A 62 4.57 -24.64 -2.34
CA ARG A 62 4.56 -25.86 -3.14
C ARG A 62 4.54 -25.59 -4.65
N HIS A 63 4.19 -24.37 -5.04
CA HIS A 63 4.18 -23.91 -6.42
C HIS A 63 5.36 -22.96 -6.73
N GLY A 64 6.35 -22.84 -5.83
CA GLY A 64 7.48 -21.91 -6.02
C GLY A 64 7.06 -20.44 -5.97
N ILE A 65 5.98 -20.13 -5.24
CA ILE A 65 5.46 -18.78 -5.04
C ILE A 65 5.67 -18.38 -3.58
N GLU A 66 6.30 -17.23 -3.37
CA GLU A 66 6.35 -16.58 -2.05
C GLU A 66 5.04 -15.84 -1.81
N PHE A 67 4.37 -16.11 -0.69
CA PHE A 67 3.16 -15.38 -0.29
C PHE A 67 3.50 -14.33 0.76
N ILE A 68 3.02 -13.10 0.58
CA ILE A 68 3.16 -12.02 1.55
C ILE A 68 1.78 -11.38 1.76
N GLY A 69 1.18 -11.63 2.93
CA GLY A 69 -0.01 -10.92 3.39
C GLY A 69 0.40 -9.68 4.16
N ILE A 70 -0.15 -8.52 3.78
CA ILE A 70 0.13 -7.21 4.34
C ILE A 70 -1.14 -6.73 5.03
N ASP A 71 -1.06 -6.68 6.35
CA ASP A 71 -2.08 -6.17 7.23
C ASP A 71 -1.43 -5.13 8.15
N LEU A 72 -1.50 -3.86 7.76
CA LEU A 72 -0.88 -2.75 8.50
C LEU A 72 -1.64 -2.38 9.80
N ARG A 73 -2.78 -3.01 10.06
CA ARG A 73 -3.63 -2.75 11.24
C ARG A 73 -3.54 -3.89 12.27
N TRP A 74 -2.83 -4.96 11.95
CA TRP A 74 -2.69 -6.13 12.80
C TRP A 74 -1.68 -5.86 13.93
N GLY A 75 -2.18 -5.84 15.17
CA GLY A 75 -1.33 -5.71 16.37
C GLY A 75 -0.82 -4.30 16.64
N ILE A 76 -1.42 -3.28 16.03
CA ILE A 76 -1.13 -1.85 16.20
C ILE A 76 -2.44 -1.17 16.62
N THR A 77 -2.43 -0.08 17.39
CA THR A 77 -3.62 0.66 17.83
C THR A 77 -4.02 1.77 16.84
N GLU A 78 -5.29 2.22 16.89
CA GLU A 78 -5.81 3.29 16.03
C GLU A 78 -4.99 4.59 16.11
N ARG A 79 -4.60 4.97 17.33
CA ARG A 79 -3.76 6.15 17.58
C ARG A 79 -2.36 6.04 16.96
N GLU A 80 -1.77 4.85 16.98
CA GLU A 80 -0.47 4.61 16.34
C GLU A 80 -0.57 4.67 14.81
N ILE A 81 -1.75 4.48 14.23
CA ILE A 81 -1.98 4.61 12.79
C ILE A 81 -2.17 6.08 12.42
N GLU A 82 -3.01 6.81 13.15
CA GLU A 82 -3.28 8.23 12.92
C GLU A 82 -2.02 9.11 13.00
N GLN A 83 -1.09 8.80 13.91
CA GLN A 83 0.13 9.60 14.11
C GLN A 83 1.23 9.39 13.06
N HIS A 84 1.18 8.33 12.24
CA HIS A 84 2.31 7.91 11.40
C HIS A 84 2.08 8.12 9.88
N GLY A 85 1.17 9.00 9.47
CA GLY A 85 0.87 9.17 8.04
C GLY A 85 0.32 7.88 7.43
N ALA A 86 -0.59 7.22 8.15
CA ALA A 86 -1.03 5.87 7.80
C ALA A 86 -1.61 5.73 6.40
N LEU A 87 -2.28 6.76 5.88
CA LEU A 87 -2.89 6.66 4.55
C LEU A 87 -1.82 6.57 3.46
N SER A 88 -0.83 7.47 3.42
CA SER A 88 0.20 7.45 2.38
C SER A 88 0.99 6.13 2.39
N VAL A 89 1.32 5.63 3.59
CA VAL A 89 1.94 4.31 3.77
C VAL A 89 1.04 3.18 3.27
N CYS A 90 -0.26 3.22 3.57
CA CYS A 90 -1.22 2.24 3.04
C CYS A 90 -1.30 2.28 1.52
N LEU A 91 -1.45 3.46 0.92
CA LEU A 91 -1.53 3.62 -0.54
C LEU A 91 -0.26 3.12 -1.22
N ASP A 92 0.91 3.43 -0.68
CA ASP A 92 2.19 2.96 -1.22
C ASP A 92 2.39 1.45 -1.09
N GLU A 93 1.94 0.84 0.00
CA GLU A 93 1.95 -0.62 0.10
C GLU A 93 0.91 -1.27 -0.81
N ILE A 94 -0.25 -0.65 -1.01
CA ILE A 94 -1.24 -1.11 -1.99
C ILE A 94 -0.59 -1.11 -3.38
N LYS A 95 0.13 -0.05 -3.80
CA LYS A 95 0.89 0.03 -5.08
C LYS A 95 1.85 -1.13 -5.33
N ARG A 96 2.36 -1.76 -4.27
CA ARG A 96 3.30 -2.88 -4.35
C ARG A 96 2.61 -4.25 -4.37
N CYS A 97 1.29 -4.31 -4.23
CA CYS A 97 0.54 -5.55 -4.13
C CYS A 97 -0.07 -6.03 -5.45
N ASN A 98 -0.15 -7.35 -5.61
CA ASN A 98 -0.79 -7.99 -6.76
C ASN A 98 -2.29 -8.21 -6.52
N PHE A 99 -2.67 -8.34 -5.24
CA PHE A 99 -4.03 -8.57 -4.80
C PHE A 99 -4.42 -7.55 -3.74
N PHE A 100 -5.65 -7.09 -3.82
CA PHE A 100 -6.26 -6.21 -2.85
C PHE A 100 -7.48 -6.90 -2.24
N VAL A 101 -7.60 -6.88 -0.92
CA VAL A 101 -8.74 -7.43 -0.19
C VAL A 101 -9.31 -6.32 0.69
N SER A 102 -10.57 -5.94 0.46
CA SER A 102 -11.28 -5.00 1.33
C SER A 102 -12.33 -5.73 2.16
N LEU A 103 -12.22 -5.59 3.48
CA LEU A 103 -13.23 -6.05 4.44
C LEU A 103 -14.08 -4.84 4.82
N ILE A 104 -15.35 -4.87 4.42
CA ILE A 104 -16.30 -3.77 4.56
C ILE A 104 -17.32 -4.13 5.63
N GLY A 105 -17.40 -3.28 6.65
CA GLY A 105 -18.29 -3.43 7.80
C GLY A 105 -19.37 -2.37 7.81
N ASP A 106 -19.69 -1.89 9.01
CA ASP A 106 -20.68 -0.83 9.22
C ASP A 106 -20.02 0.56 9.30
N ARG A 107 -18.69 0.63 9.15
CA ARG A 107 -17.90 1.86 9.25
C ARG A 107 -17.07 2.07 7.97
N TYR A 108 -16.86 3.35 7.64
CA TYR A 108 -16.02 3.78 6.50
C TYR A 108 -14.65 4.34 6.93
N GLY A 109 -14.42 4.48 8.24
CA GLY A 109 -13.23 5.11 8.81
C GLY A 109 -13.34 6.63 8.89
N TRP A 110 -12.25 7.28 9.29
CA TRP A 110 -12.15 8.74 9.34
C TRP A 110 -11.81 9.32 7.95
N ILE A 111 -12.00 10.63 7.80
CA ILE A 111 -11.66 11.38 6.58
C ILE A 111 -10.35 12.13 6.84
N PRO A 112 -9.27 11.83 6.09
CA PRO A 112 -8.00 12.52 6.27
C PRO A 112 -7.95 13.87 5.57
N ALA A 113 -7.24 14.80 6.21
CA ALA A 113 -6.74 15.97 5.51
C ALA A 113 -5.80 15.50 4.39
N PRO A 114 -5.89 16.07 3.18
CA PRO A 114 -5.05 15.67 2.06
C PRO A 114 -3.55 15.79 2.37
N GLU A 115 -2.82 14.69 2.24
CA GLU A 115 -1.39 14.61 2.55
C GLU A 115 -0.51 15.32 1.50
N GLU A 116 -0.87 15.19 0.23
CA GLU A 116 -0.12 15.70 -0.91
C GLU A 116 -1.04 16.40 -1.89
N ILE A 117 -0.60 17.57 -2.37
CA ILE A 117 -1.32 18.39 -3.35
C ILE A 117 -0.31 18.86 -4.37
N THR A 118 -0.60 18.72 -5.67
CA THR A 118 0.33 19.18 -6.71
C THR A 118 0.57 20.68 -6.57
N GLN A 119 1.80 21.12 -6.83
CA GLN A 119 2.14 22.55 -6.81
C GLN A 119 1.17 23.37 -7.65
N GLU A 120 0.91 22.90 -8.87
CA GLU A 120 -0.01 23.54 -9.82
C GLU A 120 -1.41 23.75 -9.24
N PHE A 121 -1.99 22.72 -8.61
CA PHE A 121 -3.33 22.84 -8.03
C PHE A 121 -3.33 23.76 -6.80
N PHE A 122 -2.36 23.60 -5.91
CA PHE A 122 -2.26 24.39 -4.69
C PHE A 122 -2.16 25.89 -4.99
N GLU A 123 -1.26 26.26 -5.90
CA GLU A 123 -1.03 27.65 -6.29
C GLU A 123 -2.23 28.23 -7.05
N ALA A 124 -2.85 27.45 -7.95
CA ALA A 124 -4.08 27.88 -8.63
C ALA A 124 -5.21 28.22 -7.65
N ILE A 125 -5.37 27.45 -6.58
CA ILE A 125 -6.38 27.73 -5.54
C ILE A 125 -6.05 29.00 -4.75
N LEU A 126 -4.78 29.28 -4.46
CA LEU A 126 -4.37 30.54 -3.83
C LEU A 126 -4.60 31.75 -4.74
N GLU A 127 -4.35 31.61 -6.03
CA GLU A 127 -4.47 32.69 -7.03
C GLU A 127 -5.92 32.99 -7.41
N ALA A 128 -6.83 32.00 -7.32
CA ALA A 128 -8.24 32.16 -7.67
C ALA A 128 -8.97 33.23 -6.83
N GLY A 129 -8.43 33.62 -5.67
CA GLY A 129 -8.97 34.71 -4.84
C GLY A 129 -10.28 34.38 -4.11
N ASN A 130 -10.69 33.10 -4.10
CA ASN A 130 -11.92 32.63 -3.45
C ASN A 130 -11.74 32.31 -1.95
N LEU A 131 -10.50 32.38 -1.45
CA LEU A 131 -10.14 32.08 -0.07
C LEU A 131 -10.12 33.35 0.79
N THR A 132 -10.50 33.22 2.07
CA THR A 132 -10.30 34.32 3.03
C THR A 132 -8.82 34.43 3.39
N ALA A 133 -8.41 35.58 3.95
CA ALA A 133 -7.04 35.74 4.46
C ALA A 133 -6.69 34.68 5.52
N GLY A 134 -7.67 34.25 6.34
CA GLY A 134 -7.48 33.20 7.33
C GLY A 134 -7.28 31.82 6.72
N ASP A 135 -7.94 31.51 5.61
CA ASP A 135 -7.76 30.24 4.91
C ASP A 135 -6.38 30.16 4.24
N VAL A 136 -5.95 31.25 3.59
CA VAL A 136 -4.60 31.35 3.01
C VAL A 136 -3.53 31.18 4.09
N SER A 137 -3.70 31.81 5.26
CA SER A 137 -2.80 31.62 6.39
C SER A 137 -2.79 30.17 6.87
N LEU A 138 -3.94 29.52 7.00
CA LEU A 138 -4.05 28.12 7.41
C LEU A 138 -3.33 27.18 6.43
N LEU A 139 -3.56 27.34 5.14
CA LEU A 139 -2.92 26.49 4.11
C LEU A 139 -1.39 26.66 4.12
N ARG A 140 -0.90 27.90 4.17
CA ARG A 140 0.55 28.18 4.22
C ARG A 140 1.20 27.73 5.52
N GLU A 141 0.43 27.71 6.60
CA GLU A 141 0.90 27.25 7.89
C GLU A 141 1.12 25.73 7.89
N TRP A 142 0.18 24.96 7.33
CA TRP A 142 0.17 23.50 7.41
C TRP A 142 0.76 22.78 6.20
N TYR A 143 0.92 23.44 5.06
CA TYR A 143 1.55 22.83 3.88
C TYR A 143 2.91 23.44 3.57
N ARG A 144 3.83 22.60 3.10
CA ARG A 144 5.17 23.02 2.62
C ARG A 144 5.46 22.41 1.26
N LEU A 145 6.04 23.20 0.37
CA LEU A 145 6.50 22.72 -0.92
C LEU A 145 7.65 21.73 -0.72
N ASP A 146 7.50 20.56 -1.33
CA ASP A 146 8.52 19.54 -1.47
C ASP A 146 8.95 19.44 -2.94
N GLU A 147 10.11 20.03 -3.22
CA GLU A 147 10.74 20.04 -4.54
C GLU A 147 11.54 18.75 -4.83
N THR A 148 11.54 17.76 -3.92
CA THR A 148 12.25 16.49 -4.13
C THR A 148 11.46 15.50 -5.00
N THR A 149 10.22 15.82 -5.33
CA THR A 149 9.34 15.06 -6.23
C THR A 149 9.20 15.75 -7.58
N GLU A 150 8.99 14.98 -8.64
CA GLU A 150 8.74 15.49 -9.99
C GLU A 150 7.39 14.95 -10.50
N PRO A 151 6.36 15.80 -10.67
CA PRO A 151 6.35 17.24 -10.37
C PRO A 151 6.38 17.54 -8.84
N PRO A 152 6.80 18.75 -8.43
CA PRO A 152 6.76 19.17 -7.02
C PRO A 152 5.35 19.16 -6.41
N VAL A 153 5.28 18.90 -5.11
CA VAL A 153 4.01 18.82 -4.36
C VAL A 153 4.08 19.60 -3.05
N TYR A 154 2.97 20.15 -2.59
CA TYR A 154 2.80 20.62 -1.23
C TYR A 154 2.42 19.45 -0.31
N ARG A 155 3.16 19.27 0.78
CA ARG A 155 2.94 18.22 1.78
C ARG A 155 2.37 18.78 3.08
N LEU A 156 1.42 18.06 3.67
CA LEU A 156 0.90 18.34 5.00
C LEU A 156 2.01 18.14 6.06
N CYS A 157 2.21 19.15 6.89
CA CYS A 157 3.23 19.15 7.92
C CYS A 157 2.77 18.40 9.17
N HIS A 158 3.64 17.49 9.63
CA HIS A 158 3.45 16.68 10.84
C HIS A 158 4.49 17.01 11.92
N ASP A 159 5.10 18.20 11.86
CA ASP A 159 6.05 18.69 12.86
C ASP A 159 5.40 18.90 14.24
N ARG A 160 4.07 18.98 14.27
CA ARG A 160 3.20 19.04 15.44
C ARG A 160 1.90 18.30 15.16
N GLU A 161 1.17 17.96 16.22
CA GLU A 161 -0.13 17.30 16.13
C GLU A 161 -1.15 18.21 15.41
N VAL A 162 -1.79 17.67 14.37
CA VAL A 162 -2.91 18.34 13.69
C VAL A 162 -4.15 18.15 14.56
N LEU A 163 -4.65 19.24 15.14
CA LEU A 163 -5.88 19.19 15.95
C LEU A 163 -7.10 18.91 15.05
N ASP A 164 -8.11 18.25 15.62
CA ASP A 164 -9.33 17.84 14.89
C ASP A 164 -10.00 19.02 14.18
N ASP A 165 -10.10 20.18 14.83
CA ASP A 165 -10.72 21.39 14.26
C ASP A 165 -9.93 21.96 13.08
N VAL A 166 -8.60 21.86 13.12
CA VAL A 166 -7.72 22.21 12.01
C VAL A 166 -7.91 21.22 10.87
N SER A 167 -7.88 19.92 11.16
CA SER A 167 -8.05 18.85 10.17
C SER A 167 -9.39 19.00 9.42
N GLU A 168 -10.49 19.18 10.15
CA GLU A 168 -11.81 19.41 9.57
C GLU A 168 -11.84 20.63 8.65
N ARG A 169 -11.18 21.73 9.05
CA ARG A 169 -11.10 22.94 8.21
C ARG A 169 -10.31 22.70 6.94
N LEU A 170 -9.17 22.01 7.02
CA LEU A 170 -8.37 21.66 5.84
C LEU A 170 -9.16 20.78 4.88
N ILE A 171 -9.84 19.73 5.39
CA ILE A 171 -10.69 18.84 4.59
C ILE A 171 -11.74 19.64 3.82
N ARG A 172 -12.50 20.49 4.52
CA ARG A 172 -13.57 21.29 3.91
C ARG A 172 -13.05 22.26 2.85
N LEU A 173 -11.89 22.88 3.09
CA LEU A 173 -11.28 23.80 2.12
C LEU A 173 -10.91 23.06 0.84
N TRP A 174 -10.28 21.90 0.94
CA TRP A 174 -9.86 21.13 -0.22
C TRP A 174 -11.01 20.46 -0.97
N GLU A 175 -12.02 19.99 -0.24
CA GLU A 175 -13.25 19.46 -0.83
C GLU A 175 -13.98 20.57 -1.61
N ALA A 176 -14.13 21.76 -1.02
CA ALA A 176 -14.74 22.90 -1.70
C ALA A 176 -13.91 23.41 -2.89
N ALA A 177 -12.59 23.26 -2.84
CA ALA A 177 -11.68 23.55 -3.95
C ALA A 177 -11.78 22.52 -5.10
N GLY A 178 -12.47 21.39 -4.88
CA GLY A 178 -12.61 20.32 -5.87
C GLY A 178 -11.36 19.43 -5.98
N LEU A 179 -10.54 19.37 -4.92
CA LEU A 179 -9.41 18.45 -4.89
C LEU A 179 -9.93 17.00 -4.94
N PRO A 180 -9.43 16.15 -5.86
CA PRO A 180 -9.83 14.75 -5.91
C PRO A 180 -9.62 14.05 -4.58
N HIS A 181 -10.59 13.24 -4.17
CA HIS A 181 -10.59 12.47 -2.92
C HIS A 181 -10.57 13.29 -1.62
N ALA A 182 -10.58 14.62 -1.67
CA ALA A 182 -10.84 15.41 -0.48
C ALA A 182 -12.28 15.15 -0.01
N GLY A 183 -12.43 14.80 1.27
CA GLY A 183 -13.73 14.36 1.82
C GLY A 183 -13.96 12.85 1.77
N ASP A 184 -13.16 12.10 1.01
CA ASP A 184 -13.26 10.64 0.98
C ASP A 184 -12.69 10.02 2.27
N SER A 185 -13.37 9.01 2.80
CA SER A 185 -12.86 8.27 3.95
C SER A 185 -11.62 7.45 3.59
N ILE A 186 -10.83 7.09 4.60
CA ILE A 186 -9.61 6.29 4.41
C ILE A 186 -9.87 5.00 3.60
N ILE A 187 -10.99 4.30 3.86
CA ILE A 187 -11.35 3.07 3.15
C ILE A 187 -11.76 3.35 1.71
N ALA A 188 -12.48 4.46 1.46
CA ALA A 188 -12.84 4.83 0.10
C ALA A 188 -11.57 5.09 -0.74
N GLN A 189 -10.59 5.79 -0.17
CA GLN A 189 -9.31 6.06 -0.84
C GLN A 189 -8.50 4.78 -1.08
N GLU A 190 -8.42 3.89 -0.09
CA GLU A 190 -7.77 2.57 -0.25
C GLU A 190 -8.44 1.71 -1.33
N ILE A 191 -9.78 1.70 -1.39
CA ILE A 191 -10.55 0.97 -2.40
C ILE A 191 -10.31 1.55 -3.80
N ASN A 192 -10.30 2.89 -3.93
CA ASN A 192 -10.01 3.54 -5.20
C ASN A 192 -8.62 3.12 -5.72
N GLU A 193 -7.59 3.22 -4.89
CA GLU A 193 -6.21 2.82 -5.24
C GLU A 193 -6.08 1.30 -5.50
N GLY A 194 -6.73 0.46 -4.69
CA GLY A 194 -6.56 -0.99 -4.74
C GLY A 194 -7.43 -1.71 -5.77
N ALA A 195 -8.54 -1.12 -6.20
CA ALA A 195 -9.53 -1.78 -7.05
C ALA A 195 -9.90 -1.02 -8.32
N PHE A 196 -9.76 0.31 -8.35
CA PHE A 196 -10.28 1.14 -9.44
C PHE A 196 -9.22 1.98 -10.17
N GLU A 197 -8.01 2.12 -9.63
CA GLU A 197 -6.92 2.86 -10.25
C GLU A 197 -6.57 2.31 -11.65
N PRO A 198 -6.85 3.05 -12.74
CA PRO A 198 -6.76 2.53 -14.11
C PRO A 198 -5.35 2.09 -14.51
N SER A 199 -4.31 2.70 -13.93
CA SER A 199 -2.92 2.33 -14.19
C SER A 199 -2.56 0.93 -13.69
N ARG A 200 -3.47 0.25 -12.97
CA ARG A 200 -3.23 -1.03 -12.28
C ARG A 200 -4.04 -2.20 -12.84
N SER A 201 -4.05 -2.35 -14.16
CA SER A 201 -4.83 -3.39 -14.87
C SER A 201 -4.60 -4.84 -14.40
N ASP A 202 -3.46 -5.13 -13.77
CA ASP A 202 -3.09 -6.48 -13.36
C ASP A 202 -3.44 -6.80 -11.89
N THR A 203 -3.92 -5.81 -11.13
CA THR A 203 -4.32 -6.00 -9.73
C THR A 203 -5.67 -6.71 -9.66
N ARG A 204 -5.81 -7.69 -8.77
CA ARG A 204 -7.09 -8.37 -8.52
C ARG A 204 -7.65 -7.96 -7.17
N ALA A 205 -8.83 -7.35 -7.17
CA ALA A 205 -9.53 -6.92 -5.97
C ALA A 205 -10.60 -7.94 -5.54
N PHE A 206 -10.69 -8.17 -4.23
CA PHE A 206 -11.72 -8.99 -3.58
C PHE A 206 -12.39 -8.17 -2.47
N PHE A 207 -13.71 -8.30 -2.36
CA PHE A 207 -14.50 -7.58 -1.37
C PHE A 207 -15.24 -8.57 -0.47
N TYR A 208 -15.08 -8.41 0.83
CA TYR A 208 -15.89 -9.07 1.85
C TYR A 208 -16.81 -8.03 2.45
N LEU A 209 -18.13 -8.24 2.34
CA LEU A 209 -19.13 -7.39 2.97
C LEU A 209 -19.74 -8.15 4.14
N ARG A 210 -19.58 -7.62 5.36
CA ARG A 210 -20.22 -8.20 6.54
C ARG A 210 -21.73 -8.02 6.44
N LYS A 211 -22.49 -9.09 6.68
CA LYS A 211 -23.94 -8.98 6.81
C LYS A 211 -24.30 -8.30 8.13
N SER A 212 -25.14 -7.27 8.08
CA SER A 212 -25.65 -6.58 9.27
C SER A 212 -26.36 -7.56 10.22
N GLY A 213 -26.17 -7.39 11.53
CA GLY A 213 -26.80 -8.20 12.58
C GLY A 213 -25.99 -9.39 13.11
N LEU A 214 -24.78 -9.65 12.58
CA LEU A 214 -23.81 -10.57 13.15
C LEU A 214 -22.85 -9.81 14.08
N HIS A 215 -23.34 -9.35 15.23
CA HIS A 215 -22.43 -9.00 16.32
C HIS A 215 -22.04 -10.32 17.00
N LEU A 216 -20.79 -10.75 16.79
CA LEU A 216 -20.19 -11.76 17.66
C LEU A 216 -20.05 -11.08 19.04
N GLY A 217 -21.04 -11.32 19.89
CA GLY A 217 -21.02 -10.91 21.29
C GLY A 217 -20.02 -11.70 22.12
#